data_AF-F0M981-F1
#
_entry.id   AF-F0M981-F1
#
_cell.length_a   1.000
_cell.length_b   1.000
_cell.length_c   1.000
_cell.angle_alpha   90.00
_cell.angle_beta   90.00
_cell.angle_gamma   90.00
#
_symmetry.space_group_name_H-M   'P 1'
#
loop_
_entity.id
_entity.type
_entity.pdbx_description
1 polymer ?
#
loop_
_entity_poly.entity_id
_entity_poly.type
_entity_poly.pdbx_seq_one_letter_code
_entity_poly.pdbx_strand_id
1 'polypeptide(L)'
;MITLQRRHLPGHDILLARHGNHICSMRVDRGNDRVVALLDDGSVDSAPNLIAPGLKLPETVGSVMREDWKLLTAWAGMAAAMGVLMAGAAVVLGTTADPATLEMLASATAY
;
A
#
# COMPACT_ATOMS: atom_id res chain seq x y z
N MET A 1 -8.06 -18.59 3.16
CA MET A 1 -6.62 -18.76 2.83
C MET A 1 -6.33 -17.95 1.59
N ILE A 2 -5.63 -16.81 1.70
CA ILE A 2 -5.32 -15.95 0.54
C ILE A 2 -4.08 -16.52 -0.14
N THR A 3 -4.22 -17.03 -1.36
CA THR A 3 -3.10 -17.50 -2.16
C THR A 3 -2.56 -16.35 -3.00
N LEU A 4 -1.50 -15.70 -2.53
CA LEU A 4 -0.82 -14.63 -3.25
C LEU A 4 0.00 -15.25 -4.39
N GLN A 5 -0.47 -15.12 -5.62
CA GLN A 5 0.25 -15.62 -6.80
C GLN A 5 1.20 -14.57 -7.39
N ARG A 6 2.34 -15.03 -7.89
CA ARG A 6 3.26 -14.20 -8.70
C ARG A 6 2.59 -13.95 -10.04
N ARG A 7 2.39 -12.67 -10.38
CA ARG A 7 1.70 -12.30 -11.62
C ARG A 7 2.53 -12.69 -12.85
N HIS A 8 1.98 -13.56 -13.70
CA HIS A 8 2.49 -13.78 -15.03
C HIS A 8 2.22 -12.53 -15.88
N LEU A 9 3.22 -12.06 -16.62
CA LEU A 9 3.17 -10.81 -17.38
C LEU A 9 3.09 -11.14 -18.87
N PRO A 10 1.89 -11.31 -19.45
CA PRO A 10 1.74 -11.73 -20.84
C PRO A 10 2.33 -10.72 -21.83
N GLY A 11 2.52 -9.45 -21.42
CA GLY A 11 3.20 -8.44 -22.22
C GLY A 11 4.63 -8.83 -22.59
N HIS A 12 5.31 -9.63 -21.75
CA HIS A 12 6.64 -10.15 -22.06
C HIS A 12 6.62 -11.11 -23.25
N ASP A 13 5.71 -12.09 -23.22
CA ASP A 13 5.58 -13.08 -24.29
C ASP A 13 5.08 -12.43 -25.59
N ILE A 14 4.22 -11.42 -25.49
CA ILE A 14 3.75 -10.64 -26.64
C ILE A 14 4.92 -9.89 -27.30
N LEU A 15 5.82 -9.30 -26.52
CA LEU A 15 6.98 -8.59 -27.08
C LEU A 15 8.02 -9.56 -27.64
N LEU A 16 8.25 -10.68 -26.96
CA LEU A 16 9.09 -11.76 -27.49
C LEU A 16 8.55 -12.31 -28.81
N ALA A 17 7.23 -12.47 -28.93
CA ALA A 17 6.60 -12.93 -30.17
C ALA A 17 6.68 -11.90 -31.30
N ARG A 18 6.67 -10.60 -30.98
CA ARG A 18 6.77 -9.52 -31.97
C ARG A 18 8.20 -9.28 -32.45
N HIS A 19 9.15 -9.20 -31.53
CA HIS A 19 10.49 -8.69 -31.81
C HIS A 19 11.59 -9.72 -31.58
N GLY A 20 11.35 -10.73 -30.74
CA GLY A 20 12.30 -11.81 -30.46
C GLY A 20 13.69 -11.27 -30.09
N ASN A 21 14.65 -11.52 -30.97
CA ASN A 21 16.06 -11.19 -30.76
C ASN A 21 16.41 -9.72 -30.99
N HIS A 22 15.47 -8.91 -31.51
CA HIS A 22 15.64 -7.46 -31.70
C HIS A 22 15.48 -6.67 -30.40
N ILE A 23 15.17 -7.34 -29.29
CA ILE A 23 14.99 -6.71 -27.98
C ILE A 23 16.34 -6.53 -27.29
N CYS A 24 16.73 -5.29 -27.02
CA CYS A 24 17.91 -4.97 -26.21
C CYS A 24 17.59 -5.00 -24.70
N SER A 25 16.44 -4.48 -24.30
CA SER A 25 16.01 -4.51 -22.89
C SER A 25 14.51 -4.45 -22.75
N MET A 26 13.98 -4.98 -21.64
CA MET A 26 12.57 -4.89 -21.28
C MET A 26 12.41 -4.34 -19.88
N ARG A 27 11.41 -3.48 -19.69
CA ARG A 27 11.01 -2.93 -18.41
C ARG A 27 9.52 -3.11 -18.18
N VAL A 28 9.15 -3.47 -16.96
CA VAL A 28 7.74 -3.50 -16.54
C VAL A 28 7.33 -2.12 -16.07
N ASP A 29 6.36 -1.51 -16.76
CA ASP A 29 5.64 -0.33 -16.29
C ASP A 29 4.41 -0.77 -15.49
N ARG A 30 4.56 -0.76 -14.15
CA ARG A 30 3.47 -1.12 -13.22
C ARG A 30 2.40 -0.04 -13.09
N GLY A 31 2.68 1.20 -13.52
CA GLY A 31 1.71 2.29 -13.47
C GLY A 31 0.63 2.13 -14.53
N ASN A 32 1.04 1.72 -15.73
CA ASN A 32 0.14 1.49 -16.87
C ASN A 32 -0.18 0.01 -17.13
N ASP A 33 0.40 -0.88 -16.32
CA ASP A 33 0.26 -2.33 -16.42
C ASP A 33 0.70 -2.89 -17.79
N ARG A 34 1.88 -2.47 -18.24
CA ARG A 34 2.46 -2.82 -19.55
C ARG A 34 3.91 -3.24 -19.40
N VAL A 35 4.42 -3.96 -20.39
CA VAL A 35 5.86 -4.15 -20.60
C VAL A 35 6.28 -3.25 -21.74
N VAL A 36 7.44 -2.62 -21.60
CA VAL A 36 8.06 -1.75 -22.60
C VAL A 36 9.37 -2.39 -23.01
N ALA A 37 9.58 -2.60 -24.31
CA ALA A 37 10.83 -3.09 -24.87
C ALA A 37 11.58 -1.95 -25.58
N LEU A 38 12.88 -1.89 -25.36
CA LEU A 38 13.82 -1.11 -26.16
C LEU A 38 14.40 -2.04 -27.24
N LEU A 39 14.32 -1.62 -28.49
CA LEU A 39 14.79 -2.38 -29.64
C LEU A 39 16.20 -1.96 -30.06
N ASP A 40 16.84 -2.80 -30.87
CA ASP A 40 18.19 -2.61 -31.42
C ASP A 40 18.32 -1.39 -32.35
N ASP A 41 17.23 -1.01 -33.00
CA ASP A 41 17.10 0.21 -33.80
C ASP A 41 16.90 1.50 -32.96
N GLY A 42 16.83 1.37 -31.63
CA GLY A 42 16.58 2.46 -30.70
C GLY A 42 15.11 2.85 -30.55
N SER A 43 14.19 2.16 -31.23
CA SER A 43 12.75 2.36 -31.07
C SER A 43 12.21 1.65 -29.82
N VAL A 44 11.00 2.02 -29.42
CA VAL A 44 10.36 1.53 -28.20
C VAL A 44 8.98 0.97 -28.56
N ASP A 45 8.71 -0.28 -28.20
CA ASP A 45 7.39 -0.90 -28.31
C ASP A 45 6.84 -1.26 -26.92
N SER A 46 5.51 -1.34 -26.80
CA SER A 46 4.84 -1.69 -25.55
C SER A 46 3.71 -2.70 -25.74
N ALA A 47 3.57 -3.59 -24.76
CA ALA A 47 2.52 -4.59 -24.73
C ALA A 47 1.77 -4.59 -23.39
N PRO A 48 0.42 -4.71 -23.41
CA PRO A 48 -0.38 -4.76 -22.19
C PRO A 48 -0.21 -6.08 -21.45
N ASN A 49 -0.17 -6.03 -20.12
CA ASN A 49 -0.19 -7.23 -19.25
C ASN A 49 -1.62 -7.70 -18.92
N LEU A 50 -2.63 -7.08 -19.51
CA LEU A 50 -4.05 -7.43 -19.41
C LEU A 50 -4.53 -7.93 -20.76
N ILE A 51 -5.06 -9.16 -20.78
CA ILE A 51 -5.64 -9.77 -21.99
C ILE A 51 -7.00 -9.11 -22.31
N ALA A 52 -7.72 -8.61 -21.29
CA ALA A 52 -8.95 -7.84 -21.45
C ALA A 52 -9.03 -6.70 -20.41
N PRO A 53 -9.50 -5.50 -20.77
CA PRO A 53 -9.51 -4.31 -19.91
C PRO A 53 -10.51 -4.37 -18.73
N GLY A 54 -11.17 -5.51 -18.48
CA GLY A 54 -12.10 -5.71 -17.37
C GLY A 54 -11.87 -7.00 -16.58
N LEU A 55 -10.79 -7.73 -16.82
CA LEU A 55 -10.52 -8.96 -16.08
C LEU A 55 -10.09 -8.61 -14.64
N LYS A 56 -10.89 -9.01 -13.65
CA LYS A 56 -10.47 -8.98 -12.24
C LYS A 56 -9.34 -9.99 -12.07
N LEU A 57 -8.12 -9.47 -11.98
CA LEU A 57 -6.93 -10.29 -11.74
C LEU A 57 -6.89 -10.75 -10.28
N PRO A 58 -6.28 -11.92 -10.02
CA PRO A 58 -6.07 -12.40 -8.66
C PRO A 58 -5.26 -11.38 -7.85
N GLU A 59 -5.66 -11.20 -6.59
CA GLU A 59 -5.04 -10.23 -5.70
C GLU A 59 -3.57 -10.57 -5.48
N THR A 60 -2.70 -9.60 -5.78
CA THR A 60 -1.27 -9.70 -5.52
C THR A 60 -0.95 -8.99 -4.20
N VAL A 61 0.17 -9.34 -3.58
CA VAL A 61 0.64 -8.72 -2.32
C VAL A 61 0.63 -7.18 -2.41
N GLY A 62 1.03 -6.64 -3.58
CA GLY A 62 1.06 -5.19 -3.80
C GLY A 62 -0.30 -4.54 -4.03
N SER A 63 -1.32 -5.29 -4.46
CA SER A 63 -2.70 -4.79 -4.54
C SER A 63 -3.29 -4.68 -3.14
N VAL A 64 -3.23 -5.78 -2.37
CA VAL A 64 -3.73 -5.86 -1.00
C VAL A 64 -3.06 -4.79 -0.13
N MET A 65 -1.73 -4.68 -0.17
CA MET A 65 -1.00 -3.67 0.62
C MET A 65 -1.37 -2.22 0.23
N ARG A 66 -1.72 -1.95 -1.03
CA ARG A 66 -2.12 -0.61 -1.50
C ARG A 66 -3.54 -0.26 -1.09
N GLU A 67 -4.47 -1.21 -1.18
CA GLU A 67 -5.82 -1.09 -0.66
C GLU A 67 -5.77 -0.84 0.86
N ASP A 68 -5.01 -1.67 1.57
CA ASP A 68 -4.94 -1.67 3.03
C ASP A 68 -4.14 -0.50 3.60
N TRP A 69 -3.19 0.09 2.85
CA TRP A 69 -2.44 1.26 3.32
C TRP A 69 -3.36 2.42 3.69
N LYS A 70 -4.46 2.63 2.96
CA LYS A 70 -5.45 3.67 3.28
C LYS A 70 -6.17 3.37 4.59
N LEU A 71 -6.49 2.10 4.83
CA LEU A 71 -7.16 1.67 6.04
C LEU A 71 -6.22 1.72 7.25
N LEU A 72 -4.98 1.25 7.08
CA LEU A 72 -3.92 1.31 8.08
C LEU A 72 -3.58 2.75 8.47
N THR A 73 -3.46 3.65 7.51
CA THR A 73 -3.20 5.07 7.78
C THR A 73 -4.38 5.75 8.46
N ALA A 74 -5.62 5.44 8.08
CA ALA A 74 -6.80 5.95 8.76
C ALA A 74 -6.86 5.48 10.22
N TRP A 75 -6.63 4.18 10.48
CA TRP A 75 -6.60 3.62 11.83
C TRP A 75 -5.46 4.20 12.68
N ALA A 76 -4.25 4.29 12.10
CA ALA A 76 -3.11 4.91 12.76
C ALA A 76 -3.38 6.37 13.13
N GLY A 77 -4.00 7.14 12.22
CA GLY A 77 -4.41 8.51 12.47
C GLY A 77 -5.43 8.63 13.61
N MET A 78 -6.41 7.73 13.66
CA MET A 78 -7.44 7.73 14.70
C MET A 78 -6.87 7.37 16.08
N ALA A 79 -5.97 6.38 16.13
CA ALA A 79 -5.25 6.02 17.35
C ALA A 79 -4.35 7.17 17.84
N ALA A 80 -3.63 7.83 16.93
CA ALA A 80 -2.79 8.97 17.26
C ALA A 80 -3.63 10.15 17.78
N ALA A 81 -4.77 10.46 17.15
CA ALA A 81 -5.67 11.52 17.60
C ALA A 81 -6.23 11.25 19.00
N MET A 82 -6.63 10.00 19.28
CA MET A 82 -7.08 9.59 20.61
C MET A 82 -5.95 9.72 21.64
N GLY A 83 -4.74 9.29 21.29
CA GLY A 83 -3.56 9.44 22.15
C GLY A 83 -3.26 10.90 22.50
N VAL A 84 -3.34 11.80 21.52
CA VAL A 84 -3.16 13.25 21.73
C VAL A 84 -4.25 13.82 22.63
N LEU A 85 -5.52 13.44 22.42
CA LEU A 85 -6.63 13.89 23.28
C LEU A 85 -6.47 13.41 24.72
N MET A 86 -6.11 12.14 24.92
CA MET A 86 -5.91 11.58 26.26
C MET A 86 -4.72 12.22 26.98
N ALA A 87 -3.59 12.41 26.29
CA ALA A 87 -2.44 13.10 26.85
C ALA A 87 -2.77 14.56 27.20
N GLY A 88 -3.50 15.26 26.32
CA GLY A 88 -3.97 16.62 26.57
C GLY A 88 -4.90 16.70 27.78
N ALA A 89 -5.86 15.79 27.88
CA ALA A 89 -6.79 15.72 29.02
C ALA A 89 -6.05 15.46 30.34
N ALA A 90 -5.06 14.56 30.34
CA ALA A 90 -4.24 14.27 31.52
C ALA A 90 -3.43 15.50 31.97
N VAL A 91 -2.86 16.27 31.03
CA VAL A 91 -2.14 17.52 31.34
C VAL A 91 -3.08 18.58 31.90
N VAL A 92 -4.26 18.77 31.30
CA VAL A 92 -5.24 19.74 31.78
C VAL A 92 -5.73 19.36 33.18
N LEU A 93 -6.10 18.10 33.41
CA LEU A 93 -6.53 17.63 34.72
C LEU A 93 -5.41 17.76 35.76
N GLY A 94 -4.17 17.38 35.42
CA GLY A 94 -3.03 17.50 36.34
C GLY A 94 -2.66 18.94 36.69
N THR A 95 -3.05 19.93 35.89
CA THR A 95 -2.73 21.35 36.13
C THR A 95 -3.89 22.14 36.74
N THR A 96 -5.13 21.64 36.66
CA THR A 96 -6.34 22.38 37.07
C THR A 96 -7.12 21.70 38.18
N ALA A 97 -6.91 20.40 38.44
CA ALA A 97 -7.63 19.68 39.47
C ALA A 97 -7.01 19.87 40.86
N ASP A 98 -7.86 19.92 41.88
CA ASP A 98 -7.43 19.98 43.27
C ASP A 98 -6.66 18.71 43.66
N PRO A 99 -5.58 18.79 44.47
CA PRO A 99 -4.71 17.66 44.78
C PRO A 99 -5.46 16.48 45.43
N ALA A 100 -6.50 16.75 46.22
CA ALA A 100 -7.35 15.71 46.81
C ALA A 100 -8.11 14.87 45.76
N THR A 101 -8.50 15.48 44.63
CA THR A 101 -9.19 14.78 43.55
C THR A 101 -8.24 13.92 42.72
N LEU A 102 -6.97 14.34 42.57
CA LEU A 102 -5.93 13.57 41.89
C LEU A 102 -5.54 12.32 42.69
N GLU A 103 -5.40 12.44 44.02
CA GLU A 103 -5.14 11.28 44.89
C GLU A 103 -6.28 10.26 44.87
N MET A 104 -7.53 10.73 44.81
CA MET A 104 -8.70 9.85 44.71
C MET A 104 -8.75 9.13 43.35
N LEU A 105 -8.37 9.80 42.25
CA LEU A 105 -8.31 9.18 40.92
C LEU A 105 -7.15 8.18 40.80
N ALA A 106 -5.99 8.51 41.37
CA ALA A 106 -4.80 7.65 41.35
C ALA A 106 -4.94 6.41 42.24
N SER A 107 -5.69 6.51 43.34
CA SER A 107 -6.03 5.35 44.17
C SER A 107 -7.08 4.45 43.52
N ALA A 108 -7.99 5.01 42.70
CA ALA A 108 -9.00 4.23 41.99
C ALA A 108 -8.45 3.38 40.83
N THR A 109 -7.30 3.73 40.25
CA THR A 109 -6.63 2.93 39.19
C THR A 109 -5.72 1.83 39.74
N ALA A 110 -5.50 1.79 41.05
CA ALA A 110 -4.65 0.81 41.74
C ALA A 110 -5.40 -0.48 42.17
N TYR A 111 -6.71 -0.55 41.96
CA TYR A 111 -7.58 -1.71 42.18
C TYR A 111 -8.11 -2.24 40.86
#